data_AF-W9Y7R1-F1
#
_entry.id   AF-W9Y7R1-F1
#
_cell.length_a   1.000
_cell.length_b   1.000
_cell.length_c   1.000
_cell.angle_alpha   90.00
_cell.angle_beta   90.00
_cell.angle_gamma   90.00
#
_symmetry.space_group_name_H-M   'P 1'
#
loop_
_entity.id
_entity.type
_entity.pdbx_description
1 polymer ?
#
loop_
_entity_poly.entity_id
_entity_poly.type
_entity_poly.pdbx_seq_one_letter_code
_entity_poly.pdbx_strand_id
1 'polypeptide(L)'
;MSSDILTQLQTCYDQLLTQFFSTISYLSQRHPLVAPEPDPSDPFTYPPSARAATSQTPGANHSQPQGSGIQPGPEDTERSVYPLRPVTPQVFANAQRELAEDLVQKGQQIELLISRLPGIGRGEEQQAEEIRALAEKVRDMEEKRKAKRREMREYVKRLDEVIMGMSRSIDDSHTNGQET
;
A
#
# COMPACT_ATOMS: atom_id res chain seq x y z
N MET A 1 15.91 1.57 13.91
CA MET A 1 14.72 2.06 13.19
C MET A 1 14.79 1.88 11.66
N SER A 2 15.94 1.49 11.08
CA SER A 2 16.14 1.38 9.62
C SER A 2 15.50 0.16 8.93
N SER A 3 15.26 -0.94 9.66
CA SER A 3 14.63 -2.17 9.11
C SER A 3 13.18 -1.99 8.67
N ASP A 4 12.51 -0.95 9.17
CA ASP A 4 11.09 -0.69 8.91
C ASP A 4 10.88 -0.13 7.48
N ILE A 5 11.81 0.68 6.96
CA ILE A 5 11.67 1.33 5.66
C ILE A 5 11.72 0.32 4.51
N LEU A 6 12.58 -0.70 4.59
CA LEU A 6 12.65 -1.74 3.56
C LEU A 6 11.35 -2.59 3.54
N THR A 7 10.81 -2.90 4.72
CA THR A 7 9.54 -3.62 4.89
C THR A 7 8.36 -2.77 4.40
N GLN A 8 8.40 -1.46 4.66
CA GLN A 8 7.44 -0.49 4.17
C GLN A 8 7.47 -0.38 2.64
N LEU A 9 8.65 -0.42 2.03
CA LEU A 9 8.80 -0.41 0.57
C LEU A 9 8.19 -1.68 -0.04
N GLN A 10 8.47 -2.85 0.53
CA GLN A 10 7.83 -4.11 0.12
C GLN A 10 6.30 -4.02 0.20
N THR A 11 5.77 -3.51 1.32
CA THR A 11 4.33 -3.32 1.50
C THR A 11 3.74 -2.34 0.48
N CYS A 12 4.45 -1.24 0.16
CA CYS A 12 4.00 -0.28 -0.85
C CYS A 12 4.00 -0.89 -2.25
N TYR A 13 4.97 -1.74 -2.57
CA TYR A 13 5.04 -2.42 -3.85
C TYR A 13 3.90 -3.44 -4.03
N ASP A 14 3.60 -4.21 -2.99
CA ASP A 14 2.46 -5.15 -2.99
C ASP A 14 1.11 -4.42 -3.15
N GLN A 15 0.96 -3.27 -2.49
CA GLN A 15 -0.21 -2.40 -2.65
C GLN A 15 -0.33 -1.89 -4.09
N LEU A 16 0.79 -1.47 -4.70
CA LEU A 16 0.82 -0.98 -6.07
C LEU A 16 0.45 -2.08 -7.08
N LEU A 17 0.93 -3.32 -6.90
CA LEU A 17 0.51 -4.47 -7.73
C LEU A 17 -0.98 -4.77 -7.59
N THR A 18 -1.51 -4.72 -6.37
CA THR A 18 -2.94 -4.90 -6.10
C THR A 18 -3.77 -3.82 -6.81
N GLN A 19 -3.28 -2.58 -6.79
CA GLN A 19 -3.92 -1.45 -7.45
C GLN A 19 -3.85 -1.58 -8.98
N PHE A 20 -2.74 -2.07 -9.56
CA PHE A 20 -2.66 -2.39 -11.00
C PHE A 20 -3.68 -3.45 -11.42
N PHE A 21 -3.79 -4.54 -10.66
CA PHE A 21 -4.77 -5.57 -10.98
C PHE A 21 -6.20 -5.04 -10.88
N SER A 22 -6.49 -4.25 -9.85
CA SER A 22 -7.81 -3.65 -9.63
C SER A 22 -8.18 -2.65 -10.71
N THR A 23 -7.22 -1.83 -11.16
CA THR A 23 -7.43 -0.85 -12.24
C THR A 23 -7.69 -1.53 -13.57
N ILE A 24 -6.89 -2.52 -13.96
CA ILE A 24 -7.11 -3.29 -15.19
C ILE A 24 -8.47 -4.00 -15.15
N SER A 25 -8.80 -4.62 -14.01
CA SER A 25 -10.09 -5.28 -13.81
C SER A 25 -11.27 -4.31 -13.91
N TYR A 26 -11.14 -3.12 -13.32
CA TYR A 26 -12.14 -2.05 -13.42
C TYR A 26 -12.34 -1.61 -14.87
N LEU A 27 -11.25 -1.33 -15.60
CA LEU A 27 -11.30 -0.91 -16.99
C LEU A 27 -11.97 -1.97 -17.89
N SER A 28 -11.63 -3.25 -17.68
CA SER A 28 -12.19 -4.38 -18.43
C SER A 28 -13.69 -4.57 -18.17
N GLN A 29 -14.17 -4.39 -16.93
CA GLN A 29 -15.56 -4.71 -16.57
C GLN A 29 -16.54 -3.53 -16.70
N ARG A 30 -16.03 -2.29 -16.62
CA ARG A 30 -16.84 -1.07 -16.47
C ARG A 30 -16.85 -0.19 -17.72
N HIS A 31 -16.05 -0.49 -18.74
CA HIS A 31 -15.96 0.35 -19.93
C HIS A 31 -17.36 0.59 -20.55
N PRO A 32 -17.62 1.79 -21.06
CA PRO A 32 -18.85 2.05 -21.82
C PRO A 32 -18.85 1.18 -23.09
N LEU A 33 -20.02 0.64 -23.43
CA LEU A 33 -20.22 -0.06 -24.70
C LEU A 33 -20.39 0.97 -25.80
N VAL A 34 -19.46 1.00 -26.74
CA VAL A 34 -19.53 1.87 -27.92
C VAL A 34 -20.11 1.05 -29.06
N ALA A 35 -21.22 1.52 -29.64
CA ALA A 35 -21.77 0.90 -30.83
C ALA A 35 -20.82 1.11 -32.01
N PRO A 36 -20.63 0.10 -32.88
CA PRO A 36 -19.92 0.26 -34.14
C PRO A 36 -20.53 1.41 -34.97
N GLU A 37 -19.72 2.06 -35.80
CA GLU A 37 -20.25 3.03 -36.75
C GLU A 37 -21.23 2.33 -37.71
N PRO A 38 -22.40 2.93 -37.99
CA PRO A 38 -23.39 2.32 -38.86
C PRO A 38 -22.85 2.28 -40.29
N ASP A 39 -22.54 1.08 -40.79
CA ASP A 39 -22.23 0.87 -42.20
C ASP A 39 -23.54 0.89 -43.01
N PRO A 40 -23.73 1.86 -43.93
CA PRO A 40 -24.91 1.92 -44.79
C PRO A 40 -25.05 0.71 -45.73
N SER A 41 -24.00 -0.12 -45.85
CA SER A 41 -23.94 -1.31 -46.69
C SER A 41 -24.24 -2.60 -45.92
N ASP A 42 -24.48 -2.54 -44.61
CA ASP A 42 -24.70 -3.72 -43.76
C ASP A 42 -26.05 -4.40 -44.10
N PRO A 43 -26.03 -5.59 -44.73
CA PRO A 43 -27.24 -6.33 -45.10
C PRO A 43 -28.07 -6.80 -43.89
N PHE A 44 -27.48 -6.82 -42.69
CA PHE A 44 -28.16 -7.23 -41.46
C PHE A 44 -28.85 -6.07 -40.74
N THR A 45 -28.29 -4.86 -40.81
CA THR A 45 -28.91 -3.64 -40.24
C THR A 45 -29.98 -3.04 -41.14
N TYR A 46 -29.83 -3.16 -42.47
CA TYR A 46 -30.81 -2.68 -43.46
C TYR A 46 -31.22 -3.78 -44.44
N PRO A 47 -32.19 -4.65 -44.09
CA PRO A 47 -32.63 -5.71 -44.99
C PRO A 47 -33.25 -5.11 -46.27
N PRO A 48 -32.91 -5.63 -47.47
CA PRO A 48 -33.34 -5.08 -48.76
C PRO A 48 -34.86 -5.07 -48.96
N SER A 49 -35.62 -5.77 -48.11
CA SER A 49 -37.09 -5.86 -48.17
C SER A 49 -37.81 -4.63 -47.61
N ALA A 50 -37.18 -3.82 -46.75
CA ALA A 50 -37.85 -2.68 -46.10
C ALA A 50 -38.06 -1.48 -47.04
N ARG A 51 -37.32 -1.41 -48.16
CA ARG A 51 -37.40 -0.30 -49.12
C ARG A 51 -38.34 -0.56 -50.30
N ALA A 52 -38.93 -1.74 -50.42
CA ALA A 52 -39.74 -2.14 -51.59
C ALA A 52 -41.27 -2.19 -51.35
N ALA A 53 -41.77 -1.80 -50.17
CA ALA A 53 -43.19 -1.98 -49.81
C ALA A 53 -44.08 -0.72 -49.94
N THR A 54 -43.74 0.24 -50.80
CA THR A 54 -44.65 1.35 -51.17
C THR A 54 -45.01 1.31 -52.66
N SER A 55 -45.56 0.18 -53.11
CA SER A 55 -46.40 0.15 -54.30
C SER A 55 -47.51 -0.88 -54.11
N GLN A 56 -48.75 -0.39 -54.23
CA GLN A 56 -50.02 -1.03 -53.94
C GLN A 56 -50.27 -2.34 -54.73
N THR A 57 -50.82 -3.36 -54.06
CA THR A 57 -51.89 -4.24 -54.60
C THR A 57 -52.64 -4.91 -53.44
N PRO A 58 -53.99 -4.92 -53.41
CA PRO A 58 -54.77 -5.64 -52.40
C PRO A 58 -55.11 -7.06 -52.90
N GLY A 59 -54.65 -8.09 -52.20
CA GLY A 59 -55.17 -9.46 -52.38
C GLY A 59 -54.19 -10.58 -52.03
N ALA A 60 -54.70 -11.56 -51.29
CA ALA A 60 -54.20 -12.93 -51.06
C ALA A 60 -53.26 -13.21 -49.86
N ASN A 61 -53.90 -13.72 -48.81
CA ASN A 61 -53.56 -14.88 -47.97
C ASN A 61 -52.14 -15.08 -47.42
N HIS A 62 -52.05 -14.84 -46.10
CA HIS A 62 -51.49 -15.72 -45.07
C HIS A 62 -50.52 -16.83 -45.52
N SER A 63 -49.23 -16.56 -45.36
CA SER A 63 -48.25 -17.55 -44.91
C SER A 63 -47.42 -16.91 -43.78
N GLN A 64 -47.43 -17.57 -42.62
CA GLN A 64 -46.69 -17.18 -41.42
C GLN A 64 -45.20 -16.94 -41.76
N PRO A 65 -44.57 -15.86 -41.28
CA PRO A 65 -43.12 -15.81 -41.28
C PRO A 65 -42.62 -16.75 -40.18
N GLN A 66 -41.97 -17.82 -40.62
CA GLN A 66 -41.15 -18.71 -39.82
C GLN A 66 -40.19 -17.85 -38.97
N GLY A 67 -40.36 -17.90 -37.65
CA GLY A 67 -39.50 -17.19 -36.72
C GLY A 67 -38.05 -17.64 -36.94
N SER A 68 -37.21 -16.73 -37.45
CA SER A 68 -35.76 -16.86 -37.43
C SER A 68 -35.33 -16.77 -35.96
N GLY A 69 -35.42 -17.90 -35.25
CA GLY A 69 -34.81 -18.06 -33.95
C GLY A 69 -33.31 -17.93 -34.14
N ILE A 70 -32.77 -16.78 -33.75
CA ILE A 70 -31.32 -16.59 -33.64
C ILE A 70 -30.84 -17.63 -32.64
N GLN A 71 -30.08 -18.60 -33.12
CA GLN A 71 -29.45 -19.62 -32.30
C GLN A 71 -28.07 -19.08 -31.95
N PRO A 72 -27.84 -18.57 -30.73
CA PRO A 72 -26.55 -18.00 -30.35
C PRO A 72 -25.44 -19.05 -30.54
N GLY A 73 -24.27 -18.62 -31.02
CA GLY A 73 -23.13 -19.50 -31.22
C GLY A 73 -22.68 -20.14 -29.89
N PRO A 74 -21.87 -21.22 -29.93
CA PRO A 74 -21.31 -21.80 -28.71
C PRO A 74 -20.49 -20.77 -27.92
N GLU A 75 -19.87 -19.78 -28.59
CA GLU A 75 -19.20 -18.63 -27.95
C GLU A 75 -20.13 -17.69 -27.17
N ASP A 76 -21.39 -17.51 -27.60
CA ASP A 76 -22.40 -16.70 -26.90
C ASP A 76 -23.02 -17.44 -25.70
N THR A 77 -22.77 -18.75 -25.60
CA THR A 77 -23.30 -19.61 -24.51
C THR A 77 -22.31 -19.68 -23.34
N GLU A 78 -21.02 -19.46 -23.59
CA GLU A 78 -20.01 -19.34 -22.54
C GLU A 78 -20.15 -18.00 -21.82
N ARG A 79 -20.92 -18.02 -20.73
CA ARG A 79 -21.04 -16.88 -19.83
C ARG A 79 -19.65 -16.49 -19.32
N SER A 80 -19.13 -15.36 -19.79
CA SER A 80 -17.87 -14.82 -19.30
C SER A 80 -17.82 -14.87 -17.76
N VAL A 81 -16.68 -15.33 -17.23
CA VAL A 81 -16.47 -15.52 -15.77
C VAL A 81 -16.75 -14.22 -14.99
N TYR A 82 -16.65 -13.07 -15.65
CA TYR A 82 -16.95 -11.75 -15.10
C TYR A 82 -18.03 -11.06 -15.93
N PRO A 83 -19.28 -10.94 -15.43
CA PRO A 83 -20.33 -10.26 -16.15
C PRO A 83 -20.00 -8.77 -16.31
N LEU A 84 -20.08 -8.26 -17.54
CA LEU A 84 -19.90 -6.84 -17.83
C LEU A 84 -20.93 -6.01 -17.03
N ARG A 85 -20.46 -4.92 -16.42
CA ARG A 85 -21.31 -3.95 -15.73
C ARG A 85 -20.96 -2.54 -16.20
N PRO A 86 -21.33 -2.18 -17.45
CA PRO A 86 -20.97 -0.91 -18.04
C PRO A 86 -21.46 0.24 -17.17
N VAL A 87 -20.64 1.28 -17.03
CA VAL A 87 -21.04 2.54 -16.39
C VAL A 87 -21.13 3.65 -17.45
N THR A 88 -21.68 4.79 -17.07
CA THR A 88 -21.75 5.93 -17.98
C THR A 88 -20.35 6.43 -18.35
N PRO A 89 -20.12 6.94 -19.57
CA PRO A 89 -18.79 7.39 -20.01
C PRO A 89 -18.15 8.44 -19.09
N GLN A 90 -18.96 9.33 -18.52
CA GLN A 90 -18.51 10.36 -17.58
C GLN A 90 -18.01 9.75 -16.26
N VAL A 91 -18.75 8.80 -15.68
CA VAL A 91 -18.35 8.12 -14.44
C VAL A 91 -17.08 7.29 -14.68
N PHE A 92 -17.00 6.62 -15.83
CA PHE A 92 -15.81 5.86 -16.22
C PHE A 92 -14.57 6.74 -16.36
N ALA A 93 -14.67 7.86 -17.08
CA ALA A 93 -13.56 8.79 -17.30
C ALA A 93 -13.07 9.42 -16.00
N ASN A 94 -13.99 9.80 -15.10
CA ASN A 94 -13.64 10.35 -13.79
C ASN A 94 -12.93 9.30 -12.92
N ALA A 95 -13.45 8.07 -12.87
CA ALA A 95 -12.83 6.98 -12.13
C ALA A 95 -11.44 6.62 -12.71
N GLN A 96 -11.30 6.58 -14.04
CA GLN A 96 -10.01 6.35 -14.68
C GLN A 96 -8.97 7.40 -14.28
N ARG A 97 -9.38 8.66 -14.19
CA ARG A 97 -8.51 9.76 -13.76
C ARG A 97 -8.11 9.63 -12.29
N GLU A 98 -9.07 9.36 -11.41
CA GLU A 98 -8.80 9.15 -9.97
C GLU A 98 -7.83 8.00 -9.75
N LEU A 99 -8.06 6.87 -10.43
CA LEU A 99 -7.18 5.70 -10.38
C LEU A 99 -5.77 6.05 -10.88
N ALA A 100 -5.65 6.80 -11.98
CA ALA A 100 -4.34 7.23 -12.49
C ALA A 100 -3.62 8.18 -11.52
N GLU A 101 -4.33 9.11 -10.89
CA GLU A 101 -3.77 10.04 -9.91
C GLU A 101 -3.24 9.29 -8.67
N ASP A 102 -3.99 8.30 -8.16
CA ASP A 102 -3.58 7.47 -7.02
C ASP A 102 -2.34 6.63 -7.35
N LEU A 103 -2.25 6.07 -8.57
CA LEU A 103 -1.05 5.36 -9.02
C LEU A 103 0.20 6.25 -9.08
N VAL A 104 0.06 7.47 -9.60
CA VAL A 104 1.17 8.43 -9.67
C VAL A 104 1.62 8.83 -8.26
N GLN A 105 0.68 9.10 -7.36
CA GLN A 105 0.99 9.41 -5.96
C GLN A 105 1.70 8.24 -5.27
N LYS A 106 1.27 6.99 -5.52
CA LYS A 106 1.96 5.79 -5.02
C LYS A 106 3.37 5.64 -5.58
N GLY A 107 3.57 5.94 -6.86
CA GLY A 107 4.90 5.99 -7.47
C GLY A 107 5.82 6.98 -6.77
N GLN A 108 5.34 8.21 -6.53
CA GLN A 108 6.10 9.23 -5.80
C GLN A 108 6.41 8.82 -4.36
N GLN A 109 5.46 8.15 -3.69
CA GLN A 109 5.67 7.61 -2.35
C GLN A 109 6.83 6.59 -2.33
N ILE A 110 6.89 5.72 -3.34
CA ILE A 110 7.96 4.72 -3.48
C ILE A 110 9.30 5.41 -3.73
N GLU A 111 9.38 6.40 -4.61
CA GLU A 111 10.60 7.18 -4.86
C GLU A 111 11.11 7.87 -3.59
N LEU A 112 10.20 8.47 -2.82
CA LEU A 112 10.55 9.09 -1.54
C LEU A 112 11.08 8.06 -0.54
N LEU A 113 10.46 6.87 -0.46
CA LEU A 113 10.93 5.79 0.41
C LEU A 113 12.32 5.31 0.00
N ILE A 114 12.57 5.13 -1.30
CA ILE A 114 13.88 4.77 -1.85
C ILE A 114 14.92 5.82 -1.47
N SER A 115 14.61 7.12 -1.63
CA SER A 115 15.53 8.21 -1.29
C SER A 115 15.88 8.28 0.21
N ARG A 116 15.00 7.75 1.07
CA ARG A 116 15.17 7.71 2.52
C ARG A 116 15.81 6.42 3.03
N LEU A 117 16.11 5.46 2.15
CA LEU A 117 16.74 4.23 2.57
C LEU A 117 18.12 4.53 3.21
N PRO A 118 18.32 4.14 4.47
CA PRO A 118 19.57 4.41 5.17
C PRO A 118 20.69 3.57 4.56
N GLY A 119 21.81 4.20 4.24
CA GLY A 119 22.97 3.53 3.64
C GLY A 119 22.93 3.41 2.11
N ILE A 120 21.95 4.01 1.42
CA ILE A 120 22.01 4.08 -0.05
C ILE A 120 23.26 4.83 -0.50
N GLY A 121 23.98 4.25 -1.46
CA GLY A 121 25.19 4.84 -2.01
C GLY A 121 26.44 4.73 -1.13
N ARG A 122 26.38 4.06 0.03
CA ARG A 122 27.58 3.72 0.82
C ARG A 122 28.09 2.34 0.42
N GLY A 123 29.40 2.20 0.26
CA GLY A 123 30.02 0.90 0.04
C GLY A 123 30.00 0.04 1.31
N GLU A 124 29.89 -1.28 1.14
CA GLU A 124 29.90 -2.24 2.25
C GLU A 124 31.14 -2.08 3.15
N GLU A 125 32.30 -1.80 2.54
CA GLU A 125 33.56 -1.60 3.26
C GLU A 125 33.52 -0.37 4.17
N GLN A 126 33.00 0.76 3.69
CA GLN A 126 32.81 1.97 4.49
C GLN A 126 31.84 1.73 5.64
N GLN A 127 30.76 1.00 5.38
CA GLN A 127 29.77 0.65 6.40
C GLN A 127 30.38 -0.29 7.46
N ALA A 128 31.20 -1.25 7.06
CA ALA A 128 31.89 -2.17 7.96
C ALA A 128 32.94 -1.43 8.82
N GLU A 129 33.68 -0.48 8.24
CA GLU A 129 34.63 0.35 8.96
C GLU A 129 33.93 1.26 9.97
N GLU A 130 32.84 1.92 9.58
CA GLU A 130 32.01 2.70 10.50
C GLU A 130 31.49 1.84 11.66
N ILE A 131 31.01 0.63 11.39
CA ILE A 131 30.53 -0.30 12.43
C ILE A 131 31.67 -0.64 13.40
N ARG A 132 32.88 -0.91 12.88
CA ARG A 132 34.04 -1.24 13.71
C ARG A 132 34.43 -0.07 14.62
N ALA A 133 34.51 1.14 14.07
CA ALA A 133 34.81 2.35 14.84
C ALA A 133 33.73 2.65 15.90
N LEU A 134 32.46 2.45 15.56
CA LEU A 134 31.35 2.65 16.50
C LEU A 134 31.38 1.61 17.64
N ALA A 135 31.69 0.36 17.32
CA ALA A 135 31.83 -0.71 18.32
C ALA A 135 32.96 -0.43 19.33
N GLU A 136 34.11 0.06 18.85
CA GLU A 136 35.22 0.49 19.71
C GLU A 136 34.80 1.64 20.62
N LYS A 137 34.15 2.67 20.06
CA LYS A 137 33.63 3.81 20.83
C LYS A 137 32.61 3.39 21.89
N VAL A 138 31.75 2.43 21.59
CA VAL A 138 30.79 1.87 22.57
C VAL A 138 31.54 1.20 23.72
N ARG A 139 32.55 0.39 23.42
CA ARG A 139 33.38 -0.27 24.44
C ARG A 139 34.05 0.72 25.38
N ASP A 140 34.67 1.76 24.83
CA ASP A 140 35.31 2.82 25.63
C ASP A 140 34.31 3.55 26.54
N MET A 141 33.12 3.84 26.01
CA MET A 141 32.05 4.48 26.77
C MET A 141 31.52 3.57 27.89
N GLU A 142 31.44 2.27 27.65
CA GLU A 142 31.07 1.29 28.68
C GLU A 142 32.12 1.19 29.80
N GLU A 143 33.41 1.20 29.46
CA GLU A 143 34.51 1.20 30.43
C GLU A 143 34.46 2.47 31.30
N LYS A 144 34.29 3.65 30.68
CA LYS A 144 34.09 4.91 31.39
C LYS A 144 32.85 4.88 32.28
N ARG A 145 31.73 4.32 31.79
CA ARG A 145 30.50 4.15 32.58
C ARG A 145 30.72 3.20 33.76
N LYS A 146 31.55 2.17 33.62
CA LYS A 146 31.88 1.22 34.69
C LYS A 146 32.78 1.87 35.74
N ALA A 147 33.78 2.65 35.33
CA ALA A 147 34.66 3.39 36.23
C ALA A 147 33.88 4.43 37.05
N LYS A 148 33.07 5.28 36.40
CA LYS A 148 32.21 6.25 37.11
C LYS A 148 31.24 5.57 38.08
N ARG A 149 30.66 4.42 37.71
CA ARG A 149 29.82 3.63 38.62
C ARG A 149 30.59 3.07 39.81
N ARG A 150 31.88 2.78 39.67
CA ARG A 150 32.73 2.33 40.78
C ARG A 150 33.00 3.48 41.75
N GLU A 151 33.44 4.63 41.24
CA GLU A 151 33.66 5.83 42.06
C GLU A 151 32.37 6.24 42.79
N MET A 152 31.23 6.22 42.11
CA MET A 152 29.94 6.50 42.72
C MET A 152 29.62 5.55 43.89
N ARG A 153 29.93 4.25 43.76
CA ARG A 153 29.74 3.30 44.86
C ARG A 153 30.67 3.58 46.04
N GLU A 154 31.90 4.01 45.77
CA GLU A 154 32.85 4.39 46.83
C GLU A 154 32.37 5.65 47.57
N TYR A 155 31.86 6.66 46.86
CA TYR A 155 31.28 7.85 47.49
C TYR A 155 30.03 7.52 48.31
N VAL A 156 29.15 6.65 47.80
CA VAL A 156 27.97 6.17 48.55
C VAL A 156 28.39 5.46 49.83
N LYS A 157 29.42 4.60 49.78
CA LYS A 157 29.93 3.91 50.97
C LYS A 157 30.48 4.89 52.01
N ARG A 158 31.25 5.90 51.60
CA ARG A 158 31.76 6.94 52.52
C ARG A 158 30.63 7.76 53.14
N LEU A 159 29.59 8.07 52.37
CA LEU A 159 28.42 8.78 52.87
C LEU A 159 27.68 7.94 53.93
N ASP A 160 27.50 6.64 53.68
CA ASP A 160 26.88 5.70 54.61
C ASP A 160 27.65 5.58 55.93
N GLU A 161 28.99 5.55 55.88
CA GLU A 161 29.86 5.57 57.07
C GLU A 161 29.68 6.85 57.90
N VAL A 162 29.59 8.02 57.25
CA VAL A 162 29.36 9.31 57.94
C VAL A 162 27.96 9.37 58.54
N ILE A 163 26.93 8.92 57.81
CA ILE A 163 25.54 8.87 58.31
C ILE A 163 25.46 7.95 59.53
N MET A 164 26.07 6.77 59.46
CA MET A 164 26.05 5.81 60.56
C MET A 164 26.86 6.31 61.77
N GLY A 165 27.96 7.03 61.55
CA GLY A 165 28.72 7.71 62.61
C GLY A 165 27.92 8.83 63.28
N MET A 166 27.21 9.65 62.50
CA MET A 166 26.31 10.69 63.03
C MET A 166 25.16 10.08 63.84
N SER A 167 24.53 9.01 63.34
CA SER A 167 23.45 8.31 64.05
C SER A 167 23.91 7.81 65.41
N ARG A 168 25.08 7.15 65.49
CA ARG A 168 25.64 6.68 66.76
C ARG A 168 25.97 7.81 67.72
N SER A 169 26.55 8.90 67.23
CA SER A 169 26.83 10.08 68.07
C SER A 169 25.56 10.72 68.63
N ILE A 170 24.45 10.70 67.88
CA ILE A 170 23.15 11.19 68.34
C ILE A 170 22.60 10.25 69.43
N ASP A 171 22.66 8.93 69.22
CA ASP A 171 22.22 7.94 70.20
C ASP A 171 23.03 8.03 71.51
N ASP A 172 24.36 8.15 71.43
CA ASP A 172 25.24 8.32 72.60
C ASP A 172 24.98 9.64 73.35
N SER A 173 24.64 10.73 72.64
CA SER A 173 24.27 11.98 73.28
C SER A 173 22.91 11.92 73.97
N HIS A 174 22.01 11.04 73.53
CA HIS A 174 20.69 10.85 74.14
C HIS A 174 20.73 9.94 75.38
N THR A 175 21.67 8.98 75.44
CA THR A 175 21.86 8.10 76.60
C THR A 175 22.63 8.78 77.74
N ASN A 176 23.65 9.57 77.43
CA ASN A 176 24.46 10.28 78.42
C ASN A 176 23.73 11.48 79.09
N GLY A 177 22.55 11.87 78.57
CA GLY A 177 21.67 12.89 79.15
C GLY A 177 20.59 12.36 80.09
N GLN A 178 20.47 11.03 80.28
CA GLN A 178 19.48 10.41 81.18
C GLN A 178 20.06 9.88 82.51
N GLU A 179 21.37 9.96 82.74
CA GLU A 179 22.03 9.46 83.97
C GLU A 179 22.46 10.54 84.99
N THR A 180 21.87 11.75 84.96
CA THR A 180 22.03 12.75 86.03
C THR A 180 20.70 13.14 86.67
#